data_AF-A0A7J2XXD5-F1
#
_entry.id   AF-A0A7J2XXD5-F1
#
_cell.length_a   1.000
_cell.length_b   1.000
_cell.length_c   1.000
_cell.angle_alpha   90.00
_cell.angle_beta   90.00
_cell.angle_gamma   90.00
#
_symmetry.space_group_name_H-M   'P 1'
#
loop_
_entity.id
_entity.type
_entity.pdbx_description
1 polymer ?
#
loop_
_entity_poly.entity_id
_entity_poly.type
_entity_poly.pdbx_seq_one_letter_code
_entity_poly.pdbx_strand_id
1 'polypeptide(L)'
;MKVGFPITLSLGFDGIRELIRDFPDYYWIADYKLADIPEVVHYVLKGLEQEGFDASIIHLFTGHRRYDVRMELIGVAAMSHPEAKFFRGNFEKLLDEAELLGVDGIVVGATRPEMIREARRRLPNVRIFSPG
;
A
#
# COMPACT_ATOMS: atom_id res chain seq x y z
N MET A 1 0.95 11.91 4.93
CA MET A 1 -0.50 11.81 5.15
C MET A 1 -1.04 10.55 4.49
N LYS A 2 -1.99 9.86 5.12
CA LYS A 2 -2.64 8.68 4.53
C LYS A 2 -4.12 8.98 4.30
N VAL A 3 -4.56 8.93 3.05
CA VAL A 3 -5.95 9.20 2.64
C VAL A 3 -6.57 7.87 2.22
N GLY A 4 -7.72 7.54 2.79
CA GLY A 4 -8.50 6.38 2.37
C GLY A 4 -9.97 6.75 2.22
N PHE A 5 -10.79 5.75 1.90
CA PHE A 5 -12.21 5.93 1.60
C PHE A 5 -12.99 6.85 2.55
N PRO A 6 -12.80 6.85 3.89
CA PRO A 6 -13.57 7.74 4.76
C PRO A 6 -13.42 9.23 4.40
N ILE A 7 -12.20 9.69 4.08
CA ILE A 7 -11.95 11.08 3.71
C ILE A 7 -12.43 11.33 2.27
N THR A 8 -12.16 10.40 1.36
CA THR A 8 -12.58 10.48 -0.05
C THR A 8 -14.09 10.55 -0.21
N LEU A 9 -14.84 9.79 0.58
CA LEU A 9 -16.30 9.83 0.59
C LEU A 9 -16.85 11.15 1.14
N SER A 10 -16.09 11.84 2.00
CA SER A 10 -16.48 13.12 2.58
C SER A 10 -16.15 14.32 1.68
N LEU A 11 -15.01 14.28 0.97
CA LEU A 11 -14.47 15.43 0.24
C LEU A 11 -14.50 15.26 -1.28
N GLY A 12 -14.71 14.04 -1.78
CA GLY A 12 -14.46 13.69 -3.17
C GLY A 12 -12.97 13.77 -3.53
N PHE A 13 -12.63 13.43 -4.78
CA PHE A 13 -11.26 13.58 -5.28
C PHE A 13 -10.88 15.04 -5.50
N ASP A 14 -11.83 15.93 -5.80
CA ASP A 14 -11.55 17.36 -5.94
C ASP A 14 -11.04 17.96 -4.61
N GLY A 15 -11.71 17.67 -3.48
CA GLY A 15 -11.25 18.14 -2.17
C GLY A 15 -9.93 17.50 -1.72
N ILE A 16 -9.66 16.25 -2.13
CA ILE A 16 -8.34 15.61 -1.91
C ILE A 16 -7.25 16.35 -2.69
N ARG A 17 -7.52 16.68 -3.95
CA ARG A 17 -6.56 17.41 -4.81
C ARG A 17 -6.23 18.78 -4.23
N GLU A 18 -7.24 19.47 -3.68
CA GLU A 18 -7.04 20.72 -2.95
C GLU A 18 -6.15 20.52 -1.72
N LEU A 19 -6.43 19.51 -0.89
CA LEU A 19 -5.60 19.19 0.28
C LEU A 19 -4.15 18.88 -0.09
N ILE A 20 -3.90 18.09 -1.12
CA ILE A 20 -2.54 17.76 -1.57
C ILE A 20 -1.81 19.04 -2.01
N ARG A 21 -2.48 19.90 -2.78
CA ARG A 21 -1.93 21.17 -3.24
C ARG A 21 -1.63 22.14 -2.09
N ASP A 22 -2.48 22.16 -1.07
CA ASP A 22 -2.32 23.06 0.08
C ASP A 22 -1.21 22.61 1.04
N PHE A 23 -0.82 21.32 1.01
CA PHE A 23 0.30 20.78 1.77
C PHE A 23 1.27 19.97 0.89
N PRO A 24 2.01 20.64 -0.01
CA PRO A 24 2.86 19.98 -1.01
C PRO A 24 4.10 19.32 -0.40
N ASP A 25 4.52 19.74 0.81
CA ASP A 25 5.70 19.19 1.50
C ASP A 25 5.41 17.85 2.21
N TYR A 26 4.14 17.44 2.24
CA TYR A 26 3.75 16.19 2.89
C TYR A 26 3.84 15.03 1.90
N TYR A 27 4.25 13.88 2.39
CA TYR A 27 4.24 12.64 1.63
C TYR A 27 2.85 11.98 1.67
N TRP A 28 2.16 11.88 0.55
CA TRP A 28 0.76 11.46 0.43
C TRP A 28 0.60 10.00 -0.01
N ILE A 29 -0.07 9.21 0.83
CA ILE A 29 -0.32 7.77 0.60
C ILE A 29 -1.81 7.55 0.34
N ALA A 30 -2.14 6.96 -0.80
CA ALA A 30 -3.46 6.46 -1.15
C ALA A 30 -3.70 5.07 -0.52
N ASP A 31 -4.48 5.02 0.55
CA ASP A 31 -4.85 3.79 1.27
C ASP A 31 -6.21 3.26 0.83
N TYR A 32 -6.31 2.91 -0.46
CA TYR A 32 -7.48 2.27 -1.05
C TYR A 32 -7.39 0.76 -1.15
N LYS A 33 -6.21 0.18 -0.86
CA LYS A 33 -5.95 -1.27 -0.85
C LYS A 33 -6.41 -1.94 -2.15
N LEU A 34 -5.85 -1.49 -3.27
CA LEU A 34 -6.24 -1.97 -4.60
C LEU A 34 -6.07 -3.49 -4.72
N ALA A 35 -7.08 -4.18 -5.24
CA ALA A 35 -7.09 -5.62 -5.44
C ALA A 35 -7.97 -5.98 -6.63
N ASP A 36 -7.38 -6.02 -7.82
CA ASP A 36 -8.05 -6.38 -9.07
C ASP A 36 -7.01 -6.98 -10.03
N ILE A 37 -7.43 -7.30 -11.26
CA ILE A 37 -6.52 -7.69 -12.33
C ILE A 37 -5.49 -6.57 -12.60
N PRO A 38 -4.27 -6.91 -13.07
CA PRO A 38 -3.19 -5.95 -13.22
C PRO A 38 -3.54 -4.72 -14.05
N GLU A 39 -4.31 -4.87 -15.12
CA GLU A 39 -4.70 -3.77 -16.02
C GLU A 39 -5.57 -2.73 -15.31
N VAL A 40 -6.50 -3.18 -14.47
CA VAL A 40 -7.38 -2.29 -13.69
C VAL A 40 -6.58 -1.58 -12.60
N VAL A 41 -5.73 -2.32 -11.87
CA VAL A 41 -4.86 -1.71 -10.84
C VAL A 41 -3.94 -0.68 -11.48
N HIS A 42 -3.33 -0.97 -12.63
CA HIS A 42 -2.47 -0.03 -13.34
C HIS A 42 -3.21 1.25 -13.75
N TYR A 43 -4.43 1.11 -14.30
CA TYR A 43 -5.28 2.25 -14.64
C TYR A 43 -5.56 3.13 -13.41
N VAL A 44 -5.94 2.52 -12.28
CA VAL A 44 -6.21 3.25 -11.05
C VAL A 44 -4.95 3.92 -10.49
N LEU A 45 -3.80 3.25 -10.50
CA LEU A 45 -2.53 3.83 -10.05
C LEU A 45 -2.15 5.07 -10.86
N LYS A 46 -2.32 5.04 -12.20
CA LYS A 46 -2.11 6.22 -13.05
C LYS A 46 -3.03 7.38 -12.68
N GLY A 47 -4.30 7.09 -12.38
CA GLY A 47 -5.24 8.11 -11.89
C GLY A 47 -4.79 8.70 -10.56
N LEU A 48 -4.41 7.88 -9.59
CA LEU A 48 -3.93 8.35 -8.28
C LEU A 48 -2.65 9.19 -8.37
N GLU A 49 -1.74 8.82 -9.26
CA GLU A 49 -0.54 9.64 -9.55
C GLU A 49 -0.93 11.02 -10.11
N GLN A 50 -1.94 11.11 -10.97
CA GLN A 50 -2.44 12.38 -11.51
C GLN A 50 -3.12 13.25 -10.45
N GLU A 51 -3.72 12.62 -9.43
CA GLU A 51 -4.27 13.32 -8.26
C GLU A 51 -3.20 13.86 -7.31
N GLY A 52 -1.92 13.49 -7.53
CA GLY A 52 -0.78 13.99 -6.75
C GLY A 52 -0.39 13.10 -5.56
N PHE A 53 -0.80 11.84 -5.54
CA PHE A 53 -0.32 10.89 -4.53
C PHE A 53 1.12 10.43 -4.81
N ASP A 54 1.95 10.35 -3.76
CA ASP A 54 3.32 9.83 -3.82
C ASP A 54 3.39 8.31 -3.75
N ALA A 55 2.44 7.68 -3.04
CA ALA A 55 2.36 6.23 -2.88
C ALA A 55 0.94 5.70 -2.92
N SER A 56 0.81 4.42 -3.27
CA SER A 56 -0.46 3.69 -3.19
C SER A 56 -0.29 2.35 -2.49
N ILE A 57 -1.29 1.99 -1.67
CA ILE A 57 -1.36 0.70 -1.01
C ILE A 57 -2.14 -0.29 -1.88
N ILE A 58 -1.51 -1.43 -2.17
CA ILE A 58 -2.08 -2.52 -2.98
C ILE A 58 -2.05 -3.83 -2.20
N HIS A 59 -3.00 -4.72 -2.48
CA HIS A 59 -2.95 -6.09 -1.98
C HIS A 59 -2.01 -6.95 -2.82
N LEU A 60 -1.14 -7.74 -2.18
CA LEU A 60 -0.16 -8.58 -2.88
C LEU A 60 -0.74 -9.93 -3.36
N PHE A 61 -1.87 -10.36 -2.82
CA PHE A 61 -2.42 -11.70 -3.08
C PHE A 61 -2.99 -11.89 -4.49
N THR A 62 -3.16 -10.82 -5.27
CA THR A 62 -3.78 -10.88 -6.60
C THR A 62 -2.82 -11.38 -7.68
N GLY A 63 -1.52 -11.46 -7.39
CA GLY A 63 -0.48 -11.92 -8.34
C GLY A 63 -0.17 -10.85 -9.38
N HIS A 64 0.92 -10.12 -9.18
CA HIS A 64 1.17 -8.87 -9.89
C HIS A 64 2.29 -8.95 -10.92
N ARG A 65 2.20 -8.08 -11.92
CA ARG A 65 3.31 -7.70 -12.80
C ARG A 65 3.79 -6.31 -12.42
N ARG A 66 5.00 -5.97 -12.84
CA ARG A 66 5.57 -4.63 -12.64
C ARG A 66 4.65 -3.57 -13.24
N TYR A 67 4.27 -2.58 -12.43
CA TYR A 67 3.48 -1.44 -12.87
C TYR A 67 4.39 -0.33 -13.38
N ASP A 68 4.10 0.20 -14.57
CA ASP A 68 4.81 1.36 -15.10
C ASP A 68 4.25 2.67 -14.52
N VAL A 69 4.52 2.94 -13.25
CA VAL A 69 4.09 4.16 -12.54
C VAL A 69 5.28 4.80 -11.82
N ARG A 70 5.23 6.12 -11.63
CA ARG A 70 6.27 6.89 -10.91
C ARG A 70 6.03 6.89 -9.40
N MET A 71 4.79 6.70 -8.98
CA MET A 71 4.43 6.60 -7.57
C MET A 71 4.98 5.32 -6.92
N GLU A 72 5.26 5.39 -5.63
CA GLU A 72 5.77 4.27 -4.84
C GLU A 72 4.64 3.26 -4.52
N LEU A 73 5.00 1.99 -4.44
CA LEU A 73 4.06 0.90 -4.17
C LEU A 73 4.26 0.34 -2.77
N ILE A 74 3.15 0.22 -2.03
CA ILE A 74 3.15 -0.33 -0.67
C ILE A 74 2.27 -1.59 -0.65
N GLY A 75 2.89 -2.75 -0.48
CA GLY A 75 2.19 -4.04 -0.49
C GLY A 75 1.63 -4.45 0.87
N VAL A 76 0.37 -4.90 0.94
CA VAL A 76 -0.18 -5.45 2.19
C VAL A 76 0.33 -6.88 2.42
N ALA A 77 1.23 -7.05 3.39
CA ALA A 77 1.77 -8.35 3.79
C ALA A 77 1.08 -8.90 5.06
N ALA A 78 0.74 -8.05 6.02
CA ALA A 78 -0.03 -8.44 7.20
C ALA A 78 -0.87 -7.29 7.77
N MET A 79 -2.01 -7.63 8.37
CA MET A 79 -2.93 -6.66 8.98
C MET A 79 -2.97 -6.82 10.51
N SER A 80 -3.31 -5.75 11.22
CA SER A 80 -3.40 -5.74 12.69
C SER A 80 -4.59 -6.54 13.25
N HIS A 81 -5.65 -6.71 12.45
CA HIS A 81 -6.87 -7.38 12.87
C HIS A 81 -6.64 -8.88 13.20
N PRO A 82 -7.12 -9.39 14.35
CA PRO A 82 -6.93 -10.79 14.75
C PRO A 82 -7.42 -11.82 13.74
N GLU A 83 -8.55 -11.56 13.06
CA GLU A 83 -9.15 -12.48 12.09
C GLU A 83 -8.53 -12.41 10.68
N ALA A 84 -7.44 -11.66 10.49
CA ALA A 84 -6.66 -11.67 9.24
C ALA A 84 -5.84 -12.97 9.07
N LYS A 85 -6.49 -14.13 9.24
CA LYS A 85 -5.89 -15.47 9.24
C LYS A 85 -5.23 -15.80 7.90
N PHE A 86 -5.82 -15.36 6.78
CA PHE A 86 -5.24 -15.57 5.45
C PHE A 86 -3.93 -14.83 5.24
N PHE A 87 -3.81 -13.60 5.75
CA PHE A 87 -2.53 -12.88 5.72
C PHE A 87 -1.48 -13.59 6.56
N ARG A 88 -1.84 -14.03 7.78
CA ARG A 88 -0.90 -14.75 8.64
C ARG A 88 -0.43 -16.07 8.03
N GLY A 89 -1.36 -16.86 7.50
CA GLY A 89 -1.06 -18.17 6.91
C GLY A 89 -0.30 -18.08 5.59
N ASN A 90 -0.35 -16.95 4.89
CA ASN A 90 0.35 -16.75 3.62
C ASN A 90 1.45 -15.68 3.71
N PHE A 91 1.89 -15.31 4.91
CA PHE A 91 2.78 -14.17 5.10
C PHE A 91 4.07 -14.28 4.29
N GLU A 92 4.75 -15.43 4.34
CA GLU A 92 5.96 -15.67 3.56
C GLU A 92 5.72 -15.52 2.05
N LYS A 93 4.61 -16.07 1.53
CA LYS A 93 4.25 -15.92 0.11
C LYS A 93 4.01 -14.46 -0.26
N LEU A 94 3.39 -13.69 0.63
CA LEU A 94 3.17 -12.26 0.41
C LEU A 94 4.50 -11.50 0.43
N LEU A 95 5.49 -11.91 1.25
CA LEU A 95 6.84 -11.34 1.18
C LEU A 95 7.54 -11.69 -0.14
N ASP A 96 7.38 -12.92 -0.63
CA ASP A 96 7.91 -13.34 -1.95
C ASP A 96 7.29 -12.49 -3.08
N GLU A 97 5.98 -12.25 -3.05
CA GLU A 97 5.30 -11.35 -4.02
C GLU A 97 5.78 -9.90 -3.90
N ALA A 98 6.01 -9.39 -2.69
CA ALA A 98 6.57 -8.06 -2.48
C ALA A 98 7.99 -7.93 -3.06
N GLU A 99 8.83 -8.95 -2.86
CA GLU A 99 10.18 -9.02 -3.42
C GLU A 99 10.15 -9.05 -4.95
N LEU A 100 9.30 -9.90 -5.53
CA LEU A 100 9.14 -10.05 -6.98
C LEU A 100 8.65 -8.76 -7.64
N LEU A 101 7.67 -8.09 -7.03
CA LEU A 101 7.12 -6.84 -7.54
C LEU A 101 8.09 -5.66 -7.36
N GLY A 102 9.03 -5.77 -6.40
CA GLY A 102 9.97 -4.72 -6.07
C GLY A 102 9.29 -3.53 -5.38
N VAL A 103 8.44 -3.81 -4.39
CA VAL A 103 7.70 -2.77 -3.67
C VAL A 103 8.63 -1.87 -2.83
N ASP A 104 8.25 -0.60 -2.74
CA ASP A 104 8.94 0.42 -1.96
C ASP A 104 8.66 0.31 -0.45
N GLY A 105 7.51 -0.28 -0.12
CA GLY A 105 7.06 -0.50 1.23
C GLY A 105 6.15 -1.72 1.38
N ILE A 106 5.97 -2.14 2.62
CA ILE A 106 4.99 -3.16 2.99
C ILE A 106 4.21 -2.75 4.25
N VAL A 107 2.95 -3.16 4.31
CA VAL A 107 2.12 -3.03 5.52
C VAL A 107 2.25 -4.29 6.36
N VAL A 108 2.64 -4.12 7.63
CA VAL A 108 2.67 -5.17 8.65
C VAL A 108 2.14 -4.58 9.95
N GLY A 109 0.95 -5.01 10.41
CA GLY A 109 0.28 -4.43 11.58
C GLY A 109 1.17 -4.35 12.84
N ALA A 110 1.07 -3.23 13.59
CA ALA A 110 1.90 -2.96 14.77
C ALA A 110 1.76 -4.00 15.89
N THR A 111 0.62 -4.69 15.93
CA THR A 111 0.30 -5.76 16.90
C THR A 111 1.01 -7.09 16.61
N ARG A 112 1.94 -7.14 15.63
CA ARG A 112 2.63 -8.35 15.15
C ARG A 112 4.15 -8.21 15.14
N PRO A 113 4.81 -7.99 16.30
CA PRO A 113 6.25 -7.76 16.36
C PRO A 113 7.09 -8.89 15.75
N GLU A 114 6.62 -10.14 15.85
CA GLU A 114 7.26 -11.31 15.22
C GLU A 114 7.27 -11.20 13.69
N MET A 115 6.15 -10.80 13.08
CA MET A 115 6.03 -10.63 11.63
C MET A 115 6.82 -9.41 11.15
N ILE A 116 6.92 -8.35 11.96
CA ILE A 116 7.75 -7.18 11.64
C ILE A 116 9.23 -7.56 11.59
N ARG A 117 9.72 -8.34 12.55
CA ARG A 117 11.12 -8.81 12.56
C ARG A 117 11.42 -9.69 11.35
N GLU A 118 10.49 -10.58 11.01
CA GLU A 118 10.60 -11.43 9.84
C GLU A 118 10.65 -10.61 8.54
N ALA A 119 9.69 -9.71 8.35
CA ALA A 119 9.66 -8.78 7.23
C ALA A 119 10.97 -7.99 7.10
N ARG A 120 11.51 -7.44 8.20
CA ARG A 120 12.78 -6.71 8.18
C ARG A 120 13.96 -7.62 7.80
N ARG A 121 13.94 -8.89 8.21
CA ARG A 121 15.01 -9.84 7.86
C ARG A 121 14.97 -10.19 6.37
N ARG A 122 13.78 -10.45 5.82
CA ARG A 122 13.58 -10.80 4.40
C ARG A 122 13.78 -9.61 3.46
N LEU A 123 13.28 -8.43 3.85
CA LEU A 123 13.26 -7.22 3.04
C LEU A 123 14.01 -6.07 3.76
N PRO A 124 15.34 -6.14 3.87
CA PRO A 124 16.13 -5.24 4.73
C PRO A 124 16.05 -3.77 4.34
N ASN A 125 15.78 -3.46 3.07
CA ASN A 125 15.74 -2.09 2.55
C ASN A 125 14.31 -1.58 2.30
N VAL A 126 13.29 -2.43 2.45
CA VAL A 126 11.89 -2.04 2.22
C VAL A 126 11.35 -1.34 3.47
N ARG A 127 10.56 -0.28 3.27
CA ARG A 127 9.89 0.43 4.38
C ARG A 127 8.78 -0.43 4.97
N ILE A 128 8.67 -0.47 6.28
CA ILE A 128 7.59 -1.20 6.97
C ILE A 128 6.63 -0.19 7.57
N PHE A 129 5.40 -0.20 7.09
CA PHE A 129 4.30 0.61 7.61
C PHE A 129 3.49 -0.23 8.59
N SER A 130 3.44 0.19 9.85
CA SER A 130 2.80 -0.57 10.93
C SER A 130 1.60 0.16 11.53
N PRO A 131 0.43 0.12 10.87
CA PRO A 131 -0.80 0.64 11.46
C PRO A 131 -1.30 -0.30 12.55
N GLY A 132 -2.03 0.25 13.52
CA GLY A 132 -2.63 -0.49 14.62
C GLY A 132 -2.23 0.05 15.98
#